data_AF-L0LZL5-F1
#
_entry.id   AF-L0LZL5-F1
#
_cell.length_a   1.000
_cell.length_b   1.000
_cell.length_c   1.000
_cell.angle_alpha   90.00
_cell.angle_beta   90.00
_cell.angle_gamma   90.00
#
_symmetry.space_group_name_H-M   'P 1'
#
loop_
_entity.id
_entity.type
_entity.pdbx_description
1 polymer ?
#
loop_
_entity_poly.entity_id
_entity_poly.type
_entity_poly.pdbx_seq_one_letter_code
_entity_poly.pdbx_strand_id
1 'polypeptide(L)'
;MQQHGAELAATLAELVGYNQQLLAVKQSAMLQSVDYLREALSAWLAAGDKVNYSAQDYDILTAIGLRPDAASRDENCEKFNSAQNLIYTRRRVELAER
;
A
#
# COMPACT_ATOMS: atom_id res chain seq x y z
N MET A 1 -1.55 -13.48 7.62
CA MET A 1 -0.77 -14.68 7.23
C MET A 1 -0.32 -15.54 8.41
N GLN A 2 0.30 -15.00 9.47
CA GLN A 2 0.78 -15.86 10.58
C GLN A 2 -0.35 -16.47 11.44
N GLN A 3 -1.39 -15.69 11.77
CA GLN A 3 -2.48 -16.17 12.63
C GLN A 3 -3.58 -16.93 11.86
N HIS A 4 -4.06 -16.37 10.74
CA HIS A 4 -5.18 -16.92 9.96
C HIS A 4 -4.79 -17.38 8.54
N GLY A 5 -3.51 -17.49 8.22
CA GLY A 5 -3.08 -17.78 6.85
C GLY A 5 -3.45 -19.18 6.37
N ALA A 6 -3.38 -20.18 7.25
CA ALA A 6 -3.76 -21.55 6.92
C ALA A 6 -5.27 -21.68 6.64
N GLU A 7 -6.09 -21.03 7.47
CA GLU A 7 -7.54 -20.98 7.29
C GLU A 7 -7.92 -20.26 6.00
N LEU A 8 -7.30 -19.10 5.73
CA LEU A 8 -7.52 -18.36 4.49
C LEU A 8 -7.08 -19.13 3.24
N ALA A 9 -5.96 -19.87 3.32
CA ALA A 9 -5.52 -20.71 2.20
C ALA A 9 -6.44 -21.91 1.99
N ALA A 10 -7.03 -22.45 3.05
CA ALA A 10 -7.98 -23.56 2.96
C ALA A 10 -9.33 -23.14 2.36
N THR A 11 -9.78 -21.91 2.58
CA THR A 11 -11.00 -21.38 1.96
C THR A 11 -10.82 -21.06 0.48
N LEU A 12 -9.60 -20.73 0.07
CA LEU A 12 -9.23 -20.45 -1.33
C LEU A 12 -8.90 -21.76 -2.06
N ALA A 13 -9.94 -22.43 -2.58
CA ALA A 13 -9.82 -23.71 -3.29
C ALA A 13 -8.77 -23.70 -4.43
N GLU A 14 -8.60 -22.58 -5.12
CA GLU A 14 -7.62 -22.41 -6.20
C GLU A 14 -6.17 -22.59 -5.75
N LEU A 15 -5.90 -22.40 -4.45
CA LEU A 15 -4.56 -22.53 -3.86
C LEU A 15 -4.28 -23.96 -3.36
N VAL A 16 -5.22 -24.89 -3.49
CA VAL A 16 -4.99 -26.29 -3.11
C VAL A 16 -3.91 -26.92 -3.99
N GLY A 17 -2.88 -27.47 -3.35
CA GLY A 17 -1.74 -28.05 -4.05
C GLY A 17 -0.93 -27.01 -4.85
N TYR A 18 -1.03 -25.72 -4.51
CA TYR A 18 -0.38 -24.63 -5.24
C TYR A 18 1.09 -24.92 -5.56
N ASN A 19 1.87 -25.44 -4.60
CA ASN A 19 3.30 -25.71 -4.80
C ASN A 19 3.57 -26.75 -5.91
N GLN A 20 2.65 -27.69 -6.12
CA GLN A 20 2.73 -28.76 -7.11
C GLN A 20 2.18 -28.35 -8.50
N GLN A 21 1.54 -27.19 -8.62
CA GLN A 21 0.97 -26.71 -9.88
C GLN A 21 2.04 -26.23 -10.88
N LEU A 22 1.71 -26.33 -12.18
CA LEU A 22 2.48 -25.73 -13.27
C LEU A 22 2.44 -24.20 -13.19
N LEU A 23 3.48 -23.53 -13.68
CA LEU A 23 3.64 -22.08 -13.56
C LEU A 23 2.44 -21.28 -14.11
N ALA A 24 1.89 -21.67 -15.26
CA ALA A 24 0.71 -21.01 -15.83
C ALA A 24 -0.55 -21.19 -14.96
N VAL A 25 -0.72 -22.38 -14.36
CA VAL A 25 -1.83 -22.67 -13.45
C VAL A 25 -1.69 -21.87 -12.16
N LYS A 26 -0.46 -21.73 -11.63
CA LYS A 26 -0.15 -20.89 -10.46
C LYS A 26 -0.56 -19.43 -10.68
N GLN A 27 -0.24 -18.87 -11.84
CA GLN A 27 -0.60 -17.49 -12.18
C GLN A 27 -2.12 -17.31 -12.23
N SER A 28 -2.83 -18.23 -12.88
CA SER A 28 -4.31 -18.20 -12.93
C SER A 28 -4.94 -18.35 -11.55
N ALA A 29 -4.46 -19.29 -10.73
CA ALA A 29 -4.93 -19.50 -9.37
C ALA A 29 -4.69 -18.28 -8.47
N MET A 30 -3.54 -17.60 -8.64
CA MET A 30 -3.27 -16.33 -7.94
C MET A 30 -4.23 -15.22 -8.36
N LEU A 31 -4.52 -15.09 -9.66
CA LEU A 31 -5.46 -14.07 -10.14
C LEU A 31 -6.86 -14.31 -9.57
N GLN A 32 -7.36 -15.54 -9.67
CA GLN A 32 -8.70 -15.90 -9.16
C GLN A 32 -8.81 -15.74 -7.64
N SER A 33 -7.76 -16.11 -6.89
CA SER A 33 -7.77 -15.90 -5.43
C SER A 33 -7.78 -14.41 -5.06
N VAL A 34 -7.05 -13.56 -5.79
CA VAL A 34 -7.10 -12.10 -5.58
C VAL A 34 -8.48 -11.53 -5.93
N ASP A 35 -9.11 -12.02 -7.00
CA ASP A 35 -10.47 -11.61 -7.36
C ASP A 35 -11.49 -11.96 -6.28
N TYR A 36 -11.43 -13.19 -5.76
CA TYR A 36 -12.31 -13.62 -4.67
C TYR A 36 -12.08 -12.80 -3.38
N LEU A 37 -10.83 -12.55 -3.01
CA LEU A 37 -10.49 -11.72 -1.85
C LEU A 37 -11.01 -10.29 -2.01
N ARG A 38 -10.94 -9.73 -3.22
CA ARG A 38 -11.47 -8.40 -3.53
C ARG A 38 -12.98 -8.34 -3.36
N GLU A 39 -13.70 -9.34 -3.85
CA GLU A 39 -15.16 -9.42 -3.71
C GLU A 39 -15.58 -9.56 -2.24
N ALA A 40 -14.96 -10.49 -1.51
CA ALA A 40 -15.23 -10.70 -0.10
C ALA A 40 -14.94 -9.44 0.74
N LEU A 41 -13.82 -8.76 0.46
CA LEU A 41 -13.49 -7.49 1.12
C LEU A 41 -14.50 -6.38 0.77
N SER A 42 -14.94 -6.30 -0.48
CA SER A 42 -15.93 -5.31 -0.91
C SER A 42 -17.27 -5.53 -0.22
N ALA A 43 -17.71 -6.78 -0.09
CA ALA A 43 -18.92 -7.15 0.65
C ALA A 43 -18.81 -6.82 2.14
N TRP A 44 -17.64 -7.07 2.75
CA TRP A 44 -17.40 -6.71 4.16
C TRP A 44 -17.38 -5.19 4.38
N LEU A 45 -16.73 -4.43 3.49
CA LEU A 45 -16.74 -2.96 3.55
C LEU A 45 -18.15 -2.37 3.33
N ALA A 46 -18.99 -3.03 2.53
CA ALA A 46 -20.38 -2.62 2.32
C ALA A 46 -21.25 -2.71 3.59
N ALA A 47 -20.84 -3.49 4.59
CA ALA A 47 -21.49 -3.50 5.91
C ALA A 47 -21.33 -2.16 6.66
N GLY A 48 -20.33 -1.35 6.29
CA GLY A 48 -20.16 0.01 6.81
C GLY A 48 -19.49 0.09 8.19
N ASP A 49 -18.88 -1.00 8.67
CA ASP A 49 -18.16 -1.01 9.93
C ASP A 49 -16.94 -0.08 9.89
N LYS A 50 -16.70 0.61 11.02
CA LYS A 50 -15.56 1.52 11.13
C LYS A 50 -14.25 0.74 11.15
N VAL A 51 -13.42 0.96 10.13
CA VAL A 51 -12.05 0.42 10.07
C VAL A 51 -11.11 1.31 10.88
N ASN A 52 -10.44 0.74 11.88
CA ASN A 52 -9.43 1.43 12.70
C ASN A 52 -8.04 0.83 12.44
N TYR A 53 -6.98 1.56 12.79
CA TYR A 53 -5.62 1.04 12.74
C TYR A 53 -5.42 -0.13 13.71
N SER A 54 -4.48 -1.02 13.38
CA SER A 54 -4.02 -2.06 14.30
C SER A 54 -3.47 -1.42 15.57
N ALA A 55 -3.73 -2.04 16.72
CA ALA A 55 -3.24 -1.56 18.02
C ALA A 55 -1.72 -1.43 18.07
N GLN A 56 -0.99 -2.25 17.30
CA GLN A 56 0.46 -2.21 17.24
C GLN A 56 1.03 -0.89 16.69
N ASP A 57 0.35 -0.30 15.70
CA ASP A 57 0.83 0.88 14.97
C ASP A 57 -0.09 2.10 15.16
N TYR A 58 -1.07 1.99 16.05
CA TYR A 58 -2.14 2.98 16.22
C TYR A 58 -1.58 4.39 16.51
N ASP A 59 -0.67 4.51 17.47
CA ASP A 59 -0.12 5.80 17.89
C ASP A 59 0.63 6.49 16.76
N ILE A 60 1.43 5.72 16.02
CA ILE A 60 2.24 6.23 14.90
C ILE A 60 1.33 6.67 13.75
N LEU A 61 0.42 5.80 13.31
CA LEU A 61 -0.47 6.07 12.18
C LEU A 61 -1.47 7.20 12.48
N THR A 62 -1.88 7.33 13.74
CA THR A 62 -2.71 8.46 14.18
C THR A 62 -1.93 9.76 14.22
N ALA A 63 -0.69 9.75 14.73
CA ALA A 63 0.14 10.94 14.85
C ALA A 63 0.53 11.53 13.48
N ILE A 64 0.87 10.69 12.50
CA ILE A 64 1.23 11.16 11.14
C ILE A 64 0.01 11.59 10.31
N GLY A 65 -1.18 11.12 10.68
CA GLY A 65 -2.41 11.34 9.93
C GLY A 65 -2.51 10.52 8.64
N LEU A 66 -3.73 10.38 8.13
CA LEU A 66 -4.00 9.52 6.96
C LEU A 66 -3.35 10.02 5.67
N ARG A 67 -3.24 11.34 5.50
CA ARG A 67 -2.66 12.00 4.32
C ARG A 67 -1.89 13.25 4.74
N PRO A 68 -0.83 13.61 3.99
CA PRO A 68 -0.22 14.92 4.13
C PRO A 68 -1.26 16.02 3.97
N ASP A 69 -1.05 17.15 4.66
CA ASP A 69 -1.92 18.31 4.57
C ASP A 69 -1.95 18.87 3.14
N ALA A 70 -3.01 19.63 2.84
CA ALA A 70 -3.23 20.14 1.50
C ALA A 70 -2.13 21.10 1.02
N ALA A 71 -1.55 21.90 1.92
CA ALA A 71 -0.49 22.84 1.57
C ALA A 71 0.79 22.10 1.17
N SER A 72 1.22 21.12 1.98
CA SER A 72 2.36 20.26 1.62
C SER A 72 2.19 19.57 0.27
N ARG A 73 0.96 19.18 -0.09
CA ARG A 73 0.68 18.55 -1.40
C ARG A 73 0.77 19.56 -2.54
N ASP A 74 0.21 20.75 -2.35
CA ASP A 74 0.20 21.82 -3.36
C ASP A 74 1.61 22.37 -3.61
N GLU A 75 2.39 22.61 -2.55
CA GLU A 75 3.78 23.07 -2.62
C GLU A 75 4.69 22.09 -3.38
N ASN A 76 4.39 20.79 -3.32
CA ASN A 76 5.17 19.73 -4.00
C ASN A 76 4.59 19.31 -5.37
N CYS A 77 3.57 20.03 -5.88
CA CYS A 77 2.97 19.75 -7.19
C CYS A 77 3.93 20.06 -8.35
N GLU A 78 4.70 21.15 -8.25
CA GLU A 78 5.64 21.54 -9.31
C GLU A 78 6.78 20.51 -9.44
N LYS A 79 7.11 20.14 -10.68
CA LYS A 79 8.20 19.21 -10.98
C LYS A 79 9.36 19.94 -11.63
N PHE A 80 10.51 19.86 -10.99
CA PHE A 80 11.75 20.42 -11.51
C PHE A 80 12.60 19.34 -12.18
N ASN A 81 13.17 19.68 -13.33
CA ASN A 81 14.13 18.81 -14.00
C ASN A 81 15.48 18.78 -13.27
N SER A 82 16.32 17.81 -13.61
CA SER A 82 17.61 17.61 -12.93
C SER A 82 18.53 18.83 -12.99
N ALA A 83 18.52 19.60 -14.08
CA ALA A 83 19.34 20.81 -14.21
C ALA A 83 18.85 21.94 -13.28
N GLN A 84 17.52 22.12 -13.17
CA GLN A 84 16.91 23.06 -12.24
C GLN A 84 17.22 22.70 -10.78
N ASN A 85 17.14 21.42 -10.42
CA ASN A 85 17.49 20.95 -9.08
C ASN A 85 18.97 21.17 -8.74
N LEU A 86 19.88 20.94 -9.69
CA LEU A 86 21.32 21.18 -9.49
C LEU A 86 21.60 22.66 -9.21
N ILE A 87 20.97 23.55 -9.98
CA ILE A 87 21.09 25.00 -9.80
C ILE A 87 20.50 25.42 -8.44
N TYR A 88 19.33 24.90 -8.07
CA TYR A 88 18.70 25.19 -6.78
C TYR A 88 19.58 24.78 -5.59
N THR A 89 20.11 23.56 -5.61
CA THR A 89 20.97 23.04 -4.54
C THR A 89 22.25 23.87 -4.39
N ARG A 90 22.90 24.25 -5.50
CA ARG A 90 24.08 25.13 -5.46
C ARG A 90 23.73 26.48 -4.82
N ARG A 91 22.65 27.13 -5.27
CA ARG A 91 22.19 28.41 -4.71
C ARG A 91 21.85 28.31 -3.23
N ARG A 92 21.29 27.18 -2.79
CA ARG A 92 20.98 26.91 -1.38
C ARG A 92 22.22 26.82 -0.49
N VAL A 93 23.32 26.25 -1.01
CA VAL A 93 24.60 26.22 -0.30
C VAL A 93 25.19 27.64 -0.21
N GLU A 94 25.24 28.35 -1.33
CA GLU A 94 25.72 29.75 -1.38
C GLU A 94 24.94 30.69 -0.43
N LEU A 95 23.63 30.45 -0.25
CA LEU A 95 22.80 31.19 0.70
C LEU A 95 23.05 30.82 2.17
N ALA A 96 23.41 29.57 2.47
CA ALA A 96 23.68 29.11 3.82
C ALA A 96 25.07 29.52 4.35
N GLU A 97 25.99 29.85 3.44
CA GLU A 97 27.35 30.32 3.73
C GLU A 97 27.45 31.86 3.91
N ARG A 98 26.32 32.58 3.78
CA ARG A 98 26.20 34.02 4.05
C ARG A 98 25.68 34.30 5.45
#